data_AF-A0A357FU25-F1
#
_entry.id   AF-A0A357FU25-F1
#
_cell.length_a   1.000
_cell.length_b   1.000
_cell.length_c   1.000
_cell.angle_alpha   90.00
_cell.angle_beta   90.00
_cell.angle_gamma   90.00
#
_symmetry.space_group_name_H-M   'P 1'
#
loop_
_entity.id
_entity.type
_entity.pdbx_description
1 polymer ?
#
loop_
_entity_poly.entity_id
_entity_poly.type
_entity_poly.pdbx_seq_one_letter_code
_entity_poly.pdbx_strand_id
1 'polypeptide(L)'
;MKPRSLRHRLEKAAKALVVIHKHTPNVDCLLDEDKGEHGHLILKFDDGDISKMATLGKDLENKGYRFRVKNSPWLGQVTYLGKADDRPSIVITRPIAKDRIAINEDSPELPYSFK
;
A
#
# COMPACT_ATOMS: atom_id res chain seq x y z
N MET A 1 -0.62 16.41 19.28
CA MET A 1 0.32 16.53 18.13
C MET A 1 0.61 18.00 17.87
N LYS A 2 1.84 18.40 17.52
CA LYS A 2 2.16 19.81 17.23
C LYS A 2 1.65 20.18 15.82
N PRO A 3 1.07 21.38 15.59
CA PRO A 3 0.55 21.77 14.27
C PRO A 3 1.56 21.67 13.13
N ARG A 4 2.84 21.98 13.41
CA ARG A 4 3.93 21.88 12.42
C ARG A 4 4.22 20.45 11.97
N SER A 5 4.18 19.48 12.90
CA SER A 5 4.42 18.07 12.56
C SER A 5 3.25 17.49 11.76
N LEU A 6 2.01 17.86 12.13
CA LEU A 6 0.82 17.49 11.36
C LEU A 6 0.91 17.98 9.92
N ARG A 7 1.20 19.28 9.72
CA ARG A 7 1.35 19.86 8.38
C ARG A 7 2.36 19.11 7.53
N HIS A 8 3.52 18.78 8.10
CA HIS A 8 4.58 18.09 7.37
C HIS A 8 4.19 16.66 6.97
N ARG A 9 3.47 15.94 7.84
CA ARG A 9 2.94 14.61 7.54
C ARG A 9 1.89 14.65 6.43
N LEU A 10 0.94 15.58 6.51
CA LEU A 10 -0.07 15.77 5.47
C LEU A 10 0.55 16.15 4.13
N GLU A 11 1.59 16.99 4.12
CA GLU A 11 2.31 17.34 2.89
C GLU A 11 2.97 16.12 2.24
N LYS A 12 3.58 15.23 3.03
CA LYS A 12 4.16 13.97 2.55
C LYS A 12 3.09 13.03 2.02
N ALA A 13 1.95 12.90 2.70
CA ALA A 13 0.83 12.11 2.23
C ALA A 13 0.26 12.64 0.91
N ALA A 14 0.08 13.96 0.79
CA ALA A 14 -0.37 14.59 -0.44
C ALA A 14 0.58 14.34 -1.62
N LYS A 15 1.90 14.44 -1.40
CA LYS A 15 2.91 14.12 -2.42
C LYS A 15 2.84 12.66 -2.87
N ALA A 16 2.61 11.73 -1.94
CA ALA A 16 2.42 10.32 -2.28
C ALA A 16 1.13 10.11 -3.10
N LEU A 17 0.03 10.75 -2.69
CA LEU A 17 -1.26 10.69 -3.39
C LEU A 17 -1.16 11.17 -4.84
N VAL A 18 -0.40 12.22 -5.12
CA VAL A 18 -0.18 12.70 -6.50
C VAL A 18 0.46 11.62 -7.38
N VAL A 19 1.44 10.88 -6.85
CA VAL A 19 2.08 9.77 -7.57
C VAL A 19 1.09 8.64 -7.81
N ILE A 20 0.26 8.33 -6.80
CA ILE A 20 -0.74 7.27 -6.88
C ILE A 20 -1.81 7.60 -7.93
N HIS A 21 -2.45 8.76 -7.83
CA HIS A 21 -3.50 9.15 -8.76
C HIS A 21 -2.99 9.39 -10.20
N LYS A 22 -1.69 9.62 -10.40
CA LYS A 22 -1.08 9.65 -11.73
C LYS A 22 -1.23 8.31 -12.46
N HIS A 23 -1.03 7.19 -11.75
CA HIS A 23 -1.09 5.86 -12.35
C HIS A 23 -2.48 5.23 -12.22
N THR A 24 -3.15 5.49 -11.09
CA THR A 24 -4.40 4.84 -10.68
C THR A 24 -5.38 5.91 -10.17
N PRO A 25 -5.96 6.73 -11.07
CA PRO A 25 -6.79 7.87 -10.67
C PRO A 25 -8.06 7.47 -9.93
N ASN A 26 -8.60 6.29 -10.22
CA ASN A 26 -9.87 5.79 -9.67
C ASN A 26 -9.68 4.91 -8.42
N VAL A 27 -8.46 4.78 -7.90
CA VAL A 27 -8.21 3.93 -6.73
C VAL A 27 -8.70 4.60 -5.45
N ASP A 28 -9.44 3.86 -4.64
CA ASP A 28 -9.87 4.33 -3.33
C ASP A 28 -8.64 4.47 -2.41
N CYS A 29 -8.40 5.70 -1.95
CA CYS A 29 -7.29 6.05 -1.07
C CYS A 29 -7.81 6.51 0.31
N LEU A 30 -7.33 5.88 1.38
CA LEU A 30 -7.60 6.30 2.76
C LEU A 30 -6.28 6.61 3.47
N LEU A 31 -6.17 7.80 4.06
CA LEU A 31 -5.08 8.14 4.97
C LEU A 31 -5.48 7.78 6.40
N ASP A 32 -4.72 6.90 7.02
CA ASP A 32 -4.79 6.59 8.45
C ASP A 32 -3.58 7.24 9.14
N GLU A 33 -3.81 8.38 9.78
CA GLU A 33 -2.77 9.15 10.46
C GLU A 33 -2.34 8.56 11.80
N ASP A 34 -3.12 7.65 12.39
CA ASP A 34 -2.81 7.08 13.69
C ASP A 34 -1.93 5.83 13.57
N LYS A 35 -1.79 5.28 12.35
CA LYS A 35 -0.92 4.12 12.08
C LYS A 35 0.49 4.48 11.62
N GLY A 36 1.48 3.96 12.35
CA GLY A 36 2.90 4.12 12.05
C GLY A 36 3.40 5.54 12.32
N GLU A 37 4.71 5.76 12.15
CA GLU A 37 5.33 7.05 12.47
C GLU A 37 4.90 8.19 11.54
N HIS A 38 4.65 7.87 10.26
CA HIS A 38 4.31 8.83 9.23
C HIS A 38 2.87 8.69 8.70
N GLY A 39 2.07 7.78 9.26
CA GLY A 39 0.75 7.45 8.74
C GLY A 39 0.82 6.30 7.73
N HIS A 40 -0.32 5.67 7.51
CA HIS A 40 -0.53 4.68 6.46
C HIS A 40 -1.45 5.23 5.38
N LEU A 41 -1.05 5.09 4.13
CA LEU A 41 -1.88 5.38 2.97
C LEU A 41 -2.38 4.07 2.40
N ILE A 42 -3.67 3.80 2.58
CA ILE A 42 -4.32 2.54 2.22
C ILE A 42 -4.97 2.69 0.85
N LEU A 43 -4.58 1.84 -0.09
CA LEU A 43 -5.04 1.81 -1.47
C LEU A 43 -5.81 0.52 -1.71
N LYS A 44 -7.10 0.64 -2.05
CA LYS A 44 -7.94 -0.51 -2.38
C LYS A 44 -8.02 -0.68 -3.88
N PHE A 45 -7.48 -1.79 -4.37
CA PHE A 45 -7.53 -2.14 -5.78
C PHE A 45 -8.56 -3.23 -6.02
N ASP A 46 -9.37 -3.03 -7.07
CA ASP A 46 -10.20 -4.06 -7.65
C ASP A 46 -9.41 -4.89 -8.68
N ASP A 47 -9.91 -6.08 -9.00
CA ASP A 47 -9.18 -7.10 -9.79
C ASP A 47 -8.81 -6.64 -11.22
N GLY A 48 -9.42 -5.57 -11.73
CA GLY A 48 -9.18 -5.04 -13.07
C GLY A 48 -7.93 -4.17 -13.23
N ASP A 49 -7.32 -3.69 -12.15
CA ASP A 49 -6.25 -2.66 -12.21
C ASP A 49 -4.83 -3.21 -11.96
N ILE A 50 -4.62 -4.53 -12.11
CA ILE A 50 -3.33 -5.20 -11.81
C ILE A 50 -2.15 -4.59 -12.56
N SER A 51 -2.31 -4.28 -13.86
CA SER A 51 -1.23 -3.70 -14.66
C SER A 51 -0.83 -2.31 -14.16
N LYS A 52 -1.81 -1.47 -13.81
CA LYS A 52 -1.56 -0.13 -13.25
C LYS A 52 -0.98 -0.18 -11.84
N MET A 53 -1.43 -1.15 -11.03
CA MET A 53 -0.86 -1.44 -9.72
C MET A 53 0.62 -1.78 -9.84
N ALA A 54 1.01 -2.61 -10.82
CA ALA A 54 2.40 -2.95 -11.05
C ALA A 54 3.25 -1.74 -11.49
N THR A 55 2.72 -0.88 -12.38
CA THR A 55 3.40 0.37 -12.77
C THR A 55 3.56 1.33 -11.60
N LEU A 56 2.53 1.48 -10.77
CA LEU A 56 2.59 2.27 -9.53
C LEU A 56 3.65 1.71 -8.57
N GLY A 57 3.62 0.40 -8.33
CA GLY A 57 4.56 -0.28 -7.45
C GLY A 57 6.01 -0.06 -7.87
N LYS A 58 6.32 -0.15 -9.17
CA LYS A 58 7.64 0.17 -9.73
C LYS A 58 8.07 1.61 -9.49
N ASP A 59 7.17 2.58 -9.74
CA ASP A 59 7.48 4.00 -9.52
C ASP A 59 7.72 4.28 -8.03
N LEU A 60 6.99 3.61 -7.13
CA LEU A 60 7.21 3.69 -5.69
C LEU A 60 8.54 3.04 -5.28
N GLU A 61 8.91 1.89 -5.82
CA GLU A 61 10.22 1.28 -5.59
C GLU A 61 11.38 2.19 -6.03
N ASN A 62 11.28 2.78 -7.22
CA ASN A 62 12.24 3.76 -7.72
C ASN A 62 12.34 5.01 -6.82
N LYS A 63 11.25 5.34 -6.12
CA LYS A 63 11.21 6.42 -5.13
C LYS A 63 11.73 6.02 -3.75
N GLY A 64 12.19 4.77 -3.58
CA GLY A 64 12.82 4.26 -2.36
C GLY A 64 11.89 3.46 -1.44
N TYR A 65 10.67 3.14 -1.86
CA TYR A 65 9.80 2.25 -1.10
C TYR A 65 10.27 0.80 -1.20
N ARG A 66 10.28 0.08 -0.08
CA ARG A 66 10.55 -1.37 -0.04
C ARG A 66 9.26 -2.10 0.30
N PHE A 67 8.84 -3.01 -0.58
CA PHE A 67 7.59 -3.73 -0.42
C PHE A 67 7.77 -5.09 0.23
N ARG A 68 6.75 -5.47 1.00
CA ARG A 68 6.53 -6.83 1.49
C ARG A 68 5.11 -7.25 1.13
N VAL A 69 4.91 -8.53 0.88
CA VAL A 69 3.60 -9.10 0.60
C VAL A 69 3.15 -9.99 1.76
N LYS A 70 1.88 -9.87 2.12
CA LYS A 70 1.20 -10.74 3.07
C LYS A 70 -0.09 -11.24 2.45
N ASN A 71 -0.26 -12.56 2.41
CA ASN A 71 -1.52 -13.18 2.05
C ASN A 71 -2.32 -13.39 3.34
N SER A 72 -3.57 -12.95 3.36
CA SER A 72 -4.48 -13.17 4.48
C SER A 72 -5.65 -14.03 4.01
N PRO A 73 -5.54 -15.37 4.11
CA PRO A 73 -6.58 -16.29 3.66
C PRO A 73 -7.94 -16.03 4.35
N TRP A 74 -7.92 -15.67 5.63
CA TRP A 74 -9.14 -15.37 6.40
C TRP A 74 -9.90 -14.14 5.89
N LEU A 75 -9.17 -13.11 5.48
CA LEU A 75 -9.74 -11.89 4.88
C LEU A 75 -9.99 -12.05 3.38
N GLY A 76 -9.56 -13.16 2.77
CA GLY A 76 -9.59 -13.34 1.31
C GLY A 76 -8.84 -12.22 0.58
N GLN A 77 -7.73 -11.74 1.15
CA GLN A 77 -7.05 -10.53 0.69
C GLN A 77 -5.53 -10.72 0.61
N VAL A 78 -4.91 -10.18 -0.44
CA VAL A 78 -3.46 -9.96 -0.48
C VAL A 78 -3.18 -8.51 -0.13
N THR A 79 -2.18 -8.29 0.71
CA THR A 79 -1.76 -6.96 1.13
C THR A 79 -0.29 -6.76 0.79
N TYR A 80 0.04 -5.67 0.10
CA TYR A 80 1.42 -5.22 -0.13
C TYR A 80 1.71 -4.01 0.74
N LEU A 81 2.74 -4.11 1.57
CA LEU A 81 3.17 -3.06 2.49
C LEU A 81 4.49 -2.46 1.99
N GLY A 82 4.42 -1.24 1.47
CA GLY A 82 5.57 -0.44 1.07
C GLY A 82 6.00 0.50 2.21
N LYS A 83 7.25 0.39 2.66
CA LYS A 83 7.84 1.30 3.66
C LYS A 83 8.96 2.14 3.08
N ALA A 84 9.05 3.39 3.52
CA ALA A 84 10.16 4.30 3.28
C ALA A 84 10.39 5.15 4.53
N ASP A 85 11.64 5.44 4.86
CA ASP A 85 12.02 5.96 6.19
C ASP A 85 11.40 7.31 6.53
N ASP A 86 11.16 8.19 5.54
CA ASP A 86 10.68 9.56 5.76
C ASP A 86 9.28 9.82 5.16
N ARG A 87 8.50 8.77 4.89
CA ARG A 87 7.22 8.86 4.15
C ARG A 87 6.15 7.97 4.75
N PRO A 88 4.85 8.26 4.49
CA PRO A 88 3.78 7.37 4.92
C PRO A 88 3.99 5.98 4.32
N SER A 89 3.67 4.94 5.09
CA SER A 89 3.68 3.57 4.57
C SER A 89 2.52 3.39 3.60
N ILE A 90 2.76 2.70 2.49
CA ILE A 90 1.73 2.46 1.46
C ILE A 90 1.21 1.04 1.64
N VAL A 91 -0.10 0.90 1.85
CA VAL A 91 -0.76 -0.39 2.05
C VAL A 91 -1.67 -0.63 0.84
N ILE A 92 -1.29 -1.56 -0.03
CA ILE A 92 -2.09 -1.92 -1.21
C ILE A 92 -2.86 -3.19 -0.86
N THR A 93 -4.18 -3.13 -0.93
CA THR A 93 -5.06 -4.26 -0.62
C THR A 93 -5.82 -4.70 -1.85
N ARG A 94 -5.82 -6.01 -2.11
CA ARG A 94 -6.58 -6.62 -3.22
C ARG A 94 -7.34 -7.85 -2.74
N PRO A 95 -8.54 -8.13 -3.28
CA PRO A 95 -9.20 -9.40 -3.05
C PRO A 95 -8.42 -10.57 -3.69
N ILE A 96 -8.59 -11.78 -3.14
CA ILE A 96 -8.08 -13.04 -3.70
C ILE A 96 -9.20 -13.67 -4.54
N ALA A 97 -8.93 -13.94 -5.82
CA ALA A 97 -9.81 -14.67 -6.71
C ALA A 97 -9.78 -16.20 -6.45
N LYS A 98 -10.50 -16.67 -5.40
CA LYS A 98 -10.76 -18.10 -5.01
C LYS A 98 -9.48 -18.94 -4.70
N ASP A 99 -9.43 -20.00 -3.90
CA ASP A 99 -10.34 -21.00 -3.33
C ASP A 99 -10.14 -21.11 -1.80
N ARG A 100 -11.21 -21.23 -1.02
CA ARG A 100 -11.19 -21.25 0.47
C ARG A 100 -10.61 -22.54 1.10
N ILE A 101 -9.90 -23.38 0.34
CA ILE A 101 -9.60 -24.77 0.73
C ILE A 101 -8.20 -24.96 1.34
N ALA A 102 -7.28 -24.00 1.20
CA ALA A 102 -5.92 -24.11 1.76
C ALA A 102 -5.61 -22.94 2.71
N ILE A 103 -6.17 -22.99 3.92
CA ILE A 103 -5.89 -22.01 4.97
C ILE A 103 -4.57 -22.42 5.65
N ASN A 104 -3.44 -21.88 5.18
CA ASN A 104 -2.21 -21.88 5.97
C ASN A 104 -2.27 -20.68 6.93
N GLU A 105 -2.32 -21.00 8.22
CA GLU A 105 -2.64 -20.10 9.33
C GLU A 105 -1.60 -18.98 9.54
N ASP A 106 -0.39 -19.15 8.99
CA ASP A 106 0.73 -18.22 9.16
C ASP A 106 1.44 -17.98 7.81
N SER A 107 0.85 -17.15 6.95
CA SER A 107 1.56 -16.69 5.74
C SER A 107 2.57 -15.60 6.13
N PRO A 108 3.88 -15.88 6.08
CA PRO A 108 4.90 -14.91 6.48
C PRO A 108 4.89 -13.70 5.55
N GLU A 109 5.28 -12.54 6.09
CA GLU A 109 5.58 -11.37 5.25
C GLU A 109 6.85 -11.63 4.44
N LEU A 110 6.70 -11.73 3.13
CA LEU A 110 7.83 -11.98 2.23
C LEU A 110 8.25 -10.68 1.55
N PRO A 111 9.55 -10.45 1.32
CA PRO A 111 10.00 -9.37 0.44
C PRO A 111 9.32 -9.48 -0.92
N TYR A 112 8.84 -8.34 -1.43
CA TYR A 112 8.14 -8.28 -2.72
C TYR A 112 8.77 -7.21 -3.59
N SER A 113 8.88 -7.49 -4.89
CA SER A 113 9.23 -6.48 -5.89
C SER A 113 8.29 -6.54 -7.08
N PHE A 114 7.81 -5.38 -7.51
CA PHE A 114 6.99 -5.24 -8.71
C PHE A 114 7.89 -5.36 -9.96
N LYS A 115 8.08 -6.59 -10.45
CA LYS A 115 8.85 -6.88 -11.69
C LYS A 115 8.18 -6.39 -12.96
#